data_AF-A0A7S4J909-F1
#
_entry.id   AF-A0A7S4J909-F1
#
_cell.length_a   1.000
_cell.length_b   1.000
_cell.length_c   1.000
_cell.angle_alpha   90.00
_cell.angle_beta   90.00
_cell.angle_gamma   90.00
#
_symmetry.space_group_name_H-M   'P 1'
#
loop_
_entity.id
_entity.type
_entity.pdbx_description
1 polymer ?
#
loop_
_entity_poly.entity_id
_entity_poly.type
_entity_poly.pdbx_seq_one_letter_code
_entity_poly.pdbx_strand_id
1 'polypeptide(L)'
;RRLIFLHTITKDGPLTEIDPVTGRPVDALKWTGQKKDTPHPHPTTLKTAECIWLSDSSKGDYHSNMNSEMFMKWVQQRLVPAFEKKYPGKKMAVVMDNTPYHHKRGIPSLGSISKAKLIKLMKKHGCTYLDVPLTEK
;
A
#
# COMPACT_ATOMS: atom_id res chain seq x y z
N ARG A 1 -18.00 -4.83 -11.39
CA ARG A 1 -17.26 -4.03 -10.38
C ARG A 1 -15.83 -4.54 -10.35
N ARG A 2 -14.85 -3.70 -10.04
CA ARG A 2 -13.43 -4.09 -10.02
C ARG A 2 -12.99 -4.25 -8.57
N LEU A 3 -12.39 -5.39 -8.26
CA LEU A 3 -11.69 -5.61 -7.01
C LEU A 3 -10.23 -5.25 -7.21
N ILE A 4 -9.64 -4.62 -6.20
CA ILE A 4 -8.21 -4.39 -6.14
C ILE A 4 -7.69 -5.34 -5.08
N PHE A 5 -6.61 -6.01 -5.44
CA PHE A 5 -5.96 -7.03 -4.64
C PHE A 5 -4.48 -6.68 -4.53
N LEU A 6 -4.01 -6.51 -3.30
CA LEU A 6 -2.60 -6.38 -2.99
C LEU A 6 -2.17 -7.56 -2.12
N HIS A 7 -1.13 -8.26 -2.55
CA HIS A 7 -0.61 -9.41 -1.83
C HIS A 7 0.87 -9.64 -2.13
N THR A 8 1.49 -10.51 -1.36
CA THR A 8 2.86 -10.99 -1.60
C THR A 8 2.87 -12.49 -1.80
N ILE A 9 3.54 -12.92 -2.85
CA ILE A 9 3.79 -14.32 -3.16
C ILE A 9 5.27 -14.59 -2.95
N THR A 10 5.56 -15.71 -2.30
CA THR A 10 6.93 -16.21 -2.10
C THR A 10 7.13 -17.47 -2.92
N LYS A 11 8.35 -18.02 -2.94
CA LYS A 11 8.61 -19.33 -3.56
C LYS A 11 7.74 -20.46 -2.96
N ASP A 12 7.30 -20.31 -1.71
CA ASP A 12 6.45 -21.26 -0.98
C ASP A 12 4.97 -20.86 -1.07
N GLY A 13 4.60 -20.10 -2.10
CA GLY A 13 3.24 -19.65 -2.36
C GLY A 13 2.85 -18.34 -1.64
N PRO A 14 1.53 -18.06 -1.54
CA PRO A 14 0.99 -16.85 -0.92
C PRO A 14 1.51 -16.65 0.51
N LEU A 15 1.81 -15.41 0.86
CA LEU A 15 2.24 -15.05 2.22
C LEU A 15 1.02 -14.90 3.14
N THR A 16 0.53 -16.03 3.62
CA THR A 16 -0.66 -16.14 4.46
C THR A 16 -0.55 -17.35 5.38
N GLU A 17 -1.13 -17.27 6.57
CA GLU A 17 -1.30 -18.41 7.46
C GLU A 17 -2.47 -19.29 7.01
N ILE A 18 -2.35 -20.58 7.28
CA ILE A 18 -3.45 -21.54 7.10
C ILE A 18 -4.27 -21.55 8.37
N ASP A 19 -5.57 -21.39 8.23
CA ASP A 19 -6.53 -21.58 9.32
C ASP A 19 -6.55 -23.06 9.73
N PRO A 20 -6.20 -23.38 10.99
CA PRO A 20 -6.12 -24.77 11.45
C PRO A 20 -7.47 -25.48 11.49
N VAL A 21 -8.59 -24.74 11.50
CA VAL A 21 -9.93 -25.32 11.52
C VAL A 21 -10.37 -25.73 10.11
N THR A 22 -10.13 -24.86 9.13
CA THR A 22 -10.62 -25.08 7.76
C THR A 22 -9.58 -25.71 6.83
N GLY A 23 -8.30 -25.69 7.22
CA GLY A 23 -7.17 -26.14 6.37
C GLY A 23 -6.93 -25.24 5.15
N ARG A 24 -7.51 -24.04 5.13
CA ARG A 24 -7.44 -23.08 4.02
C ARG A 24 -6.67 -21.83 4.44
N PRO A 25 -6.15 -21.03 3.49
CA PRO A 25 -5.65 -19.68 3.80
C PRO A 25 -6.65 -18.88 4.64
N VAL A 26 -6.16 -18.14 5.63
CA VAL A 26 -7.02 -17.31 6.48
C VAL A 26 -7.83 -16.32 5.63
N ASP A 27 -9.14 -16.32 5.81
CA ASP A 27 -10.02 -15.27 5.28
C ASP A 27 -10.08 -14.11 6.29
N ALA A 28 -9.37 -13.03 5.97
CA ALA A 28 -9.35 -11.82 6.78
C ALA A 28 -10.48 -10.84 6.42
N LEU A 29 -11.47 -11.27 5.64
CA LEU A 29 -12.56 -10.45 5.16
C LEU A 29 -13.93 -11.02 5.53
N LYS A 30 -14.88 -10.12 5.74
CA LYS A 30 -16.30 -10.42 5.90
C LYS A 30 -17.05 -9.69 4.81
N TRP A 31 -17.77 -10.45 4.00
CA TRP A 31 -18.67 -9.91 2.97
C TRP A 31 -20.04 -9.66 3.61
N THR A 32 -20.44 -8.39 3.72
CA THR A 32 -21.76 -8.05 4.25
C THR A 32 -22.74 -7.92 3.08
N GLY A 33 -23.62 -8.91 2.92
CA GLY A 33 -24.64 -8.89 1.85
C GLY A 33 -25.68 -7.76 1.96
N GLN A 34 -25.66 -6.97 3.04
CA GLN A 34 -26.72 -6.00 3.35
C GLN A 34 -26.57 -4.62 2.68
N LYS A 35 -25.47 -4.35 1.97
CA LYS A 35 -25.33 -3.24 1.01
C LYS A 35 -24.09 -3.49 0.17
N LYS A 36 -24.28 -3.95 -1.07
CA LYS A 36 -23.28 -3.91 -2.14
C LYS A 36 -22.03 -4.81 -1.98
N ASP A 37 -22.11 -6.03 -1.42
CA ASP A 37 -20.99 -7.00 -1.38
C ASP A 37 -19.63 -6.33 -1.09
N THR A 38 -19.59 -5.52 -0.04
CA THR A 38 -18.38 -4.77 0.31
C THR A 38 -17.54 -5.63 1.26
N PRO A 39 -16.26 -5.90 0.95
CA PRO A 39 -15.40 -6.61 1.86
C PRO A 39 -15.08 -5.69 3.05
N HIS A 40 -15.33 -6.18 4.25
CA HIS A 40 -14.92 -5.53 5.50
C HIS A 40 -13.86 -6.36 6.20
N PRO A 41 -12.94 -5.76 6.97
CA PRO A 41 -12.00 -6.52 7.77
C PRO A 41 -12.73 -7.49 8.72
N HIS A 42 -12.38 -8.77 8.67
CA HIS A 42 -12.76 -9.75 9.68
C HIS A 42 -11.65 -9.82 10.73
N PRO A 43 -11.95 -9.61 12.03
CA PRO A 43 -10.96 -9.76 13.08
C PRO A 43 -10.42 -11.19 13.11
N THR A 44 -9.12 -11.34 12.94
CA THR A 44 -8.42 -12.63 13.03
C THR A 44 -7.06 -12.44 13.70
N THR A 45 -6.62 -13.43 14.46
CA THR A 45 -5.29 -13.46 15.07
C THR A 45 -4.23 -13.93 14.07
N LEU A 46 -4.65 -14.67 13.04
CA LEU A 46 -3.80 -15.17 11.97
C LEU A 46 -3.38 -14.02 11.03
N LYS A 47 -2.21 -14.16 10.43
CA LYS A 47 -1.53 -13.15 9.63
C LYS A 47 -1.64 -13.48 8.15
N THR A 48 -1.90 -12.44 7.38
CA THR A 48 -1.90 -12.49 5.92
C THR A 48 -1.40 -11.17 5.37
N ALA A 49 -0.64 -11.24 4.28
CA ALA A 49 -0.30 -10.09 3.47
C ALA A 49 -1.47 -9.65 2.57
N GLU A 50 -2.61 -10.31 2.61
CA GLU A 50 -3.73 -10.04 1.71
C GLU A 50 -4.46 -8.76 2.10
N CYS A 51 -4.72 -7.93 1.09
CA CYS A 51 -5.55 -6.74 1.22
C CYS A 51 -6.43 -6.59 -0.02
N ILE A 52 -7.75 -6.60 0.19
CA ILE A 52 -8.75 -6.52 -0.88
C ILE A 52 -9.70 -5.37 -0.60
N TRP A 53 -9.99 -4.57 -1.62
CA TRP A 53 -11.00 -3.52 -1.56
C TRP A 53 -11.68 -3.33 -2.92
N LEU A 54 -12.82 -2.64 -2.89
CA LEU A 54 -13.53 -2.26 -4.11
C LEU A 54 -12.88 -1.01 -4.71
N SER A 55 -12.65 -1.05 -6.03
CA SER A 55 -12.26 0.13 -6.80
C SER A 55 -13.37 1.18 -6.75
N ASP A 56 -13.01 2.43 -6.49
CA ASP A 56 -13.92 3.58 -6.61
C ASP A 56 -14.17 4.00 -8.08
N SER A 57 -13.32 3.53 -8.99
CA SER A 57 -13.43 3.78 -10.43
C SER A 57 -14.02 2.59 -11.20
N SER A 58 -14.88 2.89 -12.18
CA SER A 58 -15.41 1.93 -13.15
C SER A 58 -14.57 1.80 -14.42
N LYS A 59 -13.55 2.66 -14.63
CA LYS A 59 -12.69 2.70 -15.82
C LYS A 59 -11.23 3.05 -15.47
N GLY A 60 -10.27 2.61 -16.28
CA GLY A 60 -8.89 3.09 -16.24
C GLY A 60 -7.94 2.37 -15.27
N ASP A 61 -6.81 3.02 -15.03
CA ASP A 61 -5.67 2.58 -14.22
C ASP A 61 -6.06 2.43 -12.74
N TYR A 62 -5.73 1.29 -12.14
CA TYR A 62 -6.00 0.99 -10.73
C TYR A 62 -5.08 1.75 -9.78
N HIS A 63 -3.98 2.35 -10.28
CA HIS A 63 -3.00 3.05 -9.45
C HIS A 63 -3.59 4.26 -8.72
N SER A 64 -4.71 4.83 -9.18
CA SER A 64 -5.39 5.95 -8.49
C SER A 64 -6.04 5.55 -7.17
N ASN A 65 -6.27 4.25 -6.95
CA ASN A 65 -6.94 3.69 -5.77
C ASN A 65 -5.95 3.28 -4.66
N MET A 66 -4.65 3.52 -4.87
CA MET A 66 -3.58 3.31 -3.90
C MET A 66 -2.78 4.59 -3.76
N ASN A 67 -2.37 4.91 -2.53
CA ASN A 67 -1.39 5.96 -2.28
C ASN A 67 -0.27 5.44 -1.38
N SER A 68 0.80 6.23 -1.27
CA SER A 68 1.98 5.83 -0.49
C SER A 68 1.67 5.55 0.98
N GLU A 69 0.67 6.20 1.57
CA GLU A 69 0.29 5.97 2.97
C GLU A 69 -0.44 4.64 3.14
N MET A 70 -1.35 4.32 2.22
CA MET A 70 -2.03 3.03 2.18
C MET A 70 -1.04 1.89 1.93
N PHE A 71 -0.11 2.08 1.00
CA PHE A 71 0.95 1.10 0.72
C PHE A 71 1.83 0.86 1.95
N MET A 72 2.33 1.93 2.58
CA MET A 72 3.16 1.78 3.79
C MET A 72 2.38 1.19 4.97
N LYS A 73 1.10 1.53 5.11
CA LYS A 73 0.23 0.91 6.12
C LYS A 73 0.09 -0.58 5.87
N TRP A 74 -0.09 -1.00 4.62
CA TRP A 74 -0.09 -2.41 4.24
C TRP A 74 1.25 -3.09 4.55
N VAL A 75 2.39 -2.46 4.22
CA VAL A 75 3.72 -2.99 4.55
C VAL A 75 3.85 -3.25 6.04
N GLN A 76 3.49 -2.27 6.87
CA GLN A 76 3.66 -2.33 8.33
C GLN A 76 2.65 -3.26 9.02
N GLN A 77 1.41 -3.31 8.55
CA GLN A 77 0.32 -4.00 9.26
C GLN A 77 0.02 -5.40 8.71
N ARG A 78 0.46 -5.71 7.49
CA ARG A 78 0.14 -6.97 6.79
C ARG A 78 1.40 -7.70 6.36
N LEU A 79 2.19 -7.10 5.46
CA LEU A 79 3.35 -7.76 4.85
C LEU A 79 4.39 -8.19 5.90
N VAL A 80 4.94 -7.23 6.66
CA VAL A 80 6.02 -7.51 7.62
C VAL A 80 5.57 -8.50 8.69
N PRO A 81 4.40 -8.33 9.36
CA PRO A 81 3.95 -9.30 10.35
C PRO A 81 3.72 -10.71 9.79
N ALA A 82 3.18 -10.83 8.57
CA ALA A 82 2.99 -12.13 7.93
C ALA A 82 4.33 -12.78 7.54
N PHE A 83 5.30 -11.98 7.08
CA PHE A 83 6.64 -12.44 6.74
C PHE A 83 7.41 -12.93 7.98
N GLU A 84 7.49 -12.11 9.02
CA GLU A 84 8.22 -12.45 10.25
C GLU A 84 7.66 -13.70 10.92
N LYS A 85 6.34 -13.89 10.85
CA LYS A 85 5.66 -15.08 11.35
C LYS A 85 6.00 -16.33 10.53
N LYS A 86 5.93 -16.25 9.19
CA LYS A 86 6.19 -17.40 8.29
C LYS A 86 7.68 -17.75 8.18
N TYR A 87 8.56 -16.75 8.29
CA TYR A 87 10.01 -16.89 8.08
C TYR A 87 10.81 -16.22 9.20
N PRO A 88 10.75 -16.74 10.44
CA PRO A 88 11.42 -16.14 11.59
C PRO A 88 12.94 -16.04 11.36
N GLY A 89 13.50 -14.86 11.62
CA GLY A 89 14.93 -14.58 11.48
C GLY A 89 15.46 -14.49 10.04
N LYS A 90 14.60 -14.56 9.02
CA LYS A 90 15.00 -14.35 7.62
C LYS A 90 14.96 -12.88 7.24
N LYS A 91 15.74 -12.51 6.21
CA LYS A 91 15.65 -11.20 5.57
C LYS A 91 14.71 -11.26 4.38
N MET A 92 13.83 -10.28 4.24
CA MET A 92 12.91 -10.16 3.11
C MET A 92 13.54 -9.31 2.01
N ALA A 93 13.64 -9.86 0.80
CA ALA A 93 13.90 -9.09 -0.42
C ALA A 93 12.57 -8.93 -1.16
N VAL A 94 12.08 -7.70 -1.26
CA VAL A 94 10.80 -7.39 -1.93
C VAL A 94 11.09 -6.93 -3.36
N VAL A 95 10.52 -7.63 -4.33
CA VAL A 95 10.58 -7.26 -5.75
C VAL A 95 9.21 -6.76 -6.17
N MET A 96 9.15 -5.53 -6.67
CA MET A 96 7.94 -4.85 -7.13
C MET A 96 8.27 -4.05 -8.38
N ASP A 97 7.25 -3.74 -9.18
CA ASP A 97 7.37 -2.75 -10.25
C ASP A 97 7.59 -1.33 -9.68
N ASN A 98 8.00 -0.41 -10.55
CA ASN A 98 8.27 0.97 -10.15
C ASN A 98 6.99 1.81 -10.28
N THR A 99 6.16 1.82 -9.23
CA THR A 99 4.96 2.65 -9.18
C THR A 99 5.17 3.87 -8.27
N PRO A 100 4.57 5.03 -8.58
CA PRO A 100 4.78 6.25 -7.79
C PRO A 100 4.41 6.12 -6.31
N TYR A 101 3.52 5.19 -5.95
CA TYR A 101 3.07 5.00 -4.56
C TYR A 101 3.97 4.07 -3.74
N HIS A 102 4.90 3.31 -4.33
CA HIS A 102 5.85 2.48 -3.58
C HIS A 102 6.84 3.30 -2.73
N HIS A 103 6.88 4.61 -2.94
CA HIS A 103 7.73 5.54 -2.23
C HIS A 103 6.90 6.76 -1.82
N LYS A 104 6.87 7.07 -0.52
CA LYS A 104 6.41 8.39 -0.07
C LYS A 104 7.48 9.40 -0.43
N ARG A 105 7.36 10.04 -1.60
CA ARG A 105 8.16 11.24 -1.89
C ARG A 105 7.83 12.27 -0.82
N GLY A 106 8.79 12.55 0.06
CA GLY A 106 8.63 13.53 1.15
C GLY A 106 8.34 14.94 0.63
N ILE A 107 8.66 15.19 -0.63
CA ILE A 107 8.40 16.42 -1.36
C ILE A 107 7.82 16.02 -2.74
N PRO A 108 6.63 16.51 -3.13
CA PRO A 108 6.12 16.35 -4.49
C PRO A 108 7.12 16.89 -5.53
N SER A 109 6.91 16.60 -6.82
CA SER A 109 7.68 17.30 -7.86
C SER A 109 7.60 18.81 -7.62
N LEU A 110 8.72 19.52 -7.61
CA LEU A 110 8.76 20.96 -7.34
C LEU A 110 7.84 21.74 -8.31
N GLY A 111 7.74 21.29 -9.56
CA GLY A 111 6.82 21.86 -10.56
C GLY A 111 5.33 21.60 -10.30
N SER A 112 4.99 20.71 -9.36
CA SER A 112 3.62 20.37 -8.97
C SER A 112 3.17 21.03 -7.65
N ILE A 113 4.05 21.78 -6.99
CA ILE A 113 3.79 22.44 -5.70
C ILE A 113 3.41 23.90 -5.93
N SER A 114 2.34 24.38 -5.31
CA SER A 114 2.00 25.81 -5.34
C SER A 114 3.08 26.64 -4.63
N LYS A 115 3.34 27.86 -5.10
CA LYS A 115 4.33 28.78 -4.47
C LYS A 115 4.17 28.88 -2.95
N ALA A 116 2.92 28.91 -2.46
CA ALA A 116 2.63 28.97 -1.03
C ALA A 116 3.06 27.71 -0.25
N LYS A 117 2.85 26.51 -0.80
CA LYS A 117 3.31 25.25 -0.18
C LYS A 117 4.84 25.14 -0.21
N LEU A 118 5.47 25.62 -1.28
CA LEU A 118 6.93 25.66 -1.42
C LEU A 118 7.57 26.55 -0.35
N ILE A 119 7.06 27.77 -0.15
CA ILE A 119 7.53 28.69 0.91
C ILE A 119 7.39 28.07 2.30
N LYS A 120 6.27 27.38 2.59
CA LYS A 120 6.08 26.68 3.88
C LYS A 120 7.12 25.58 4.09
N LEU A 121 7.42 24.81 3.03
CA LEU A 121 8.42 23.75 3.08
C LEU A 121 9.83 24.32 3.29
N MET A 122 10.18 25.40 2.57
CA MET A 122 11.45 26.12 2.75
C MET A 122 11.63 26.60 4.19
N LYS A 123 10.61 27.26 4.77
CA LYS A 123 10.62 27.69 6.18
C LYS A 123 10.78 26.52 7.16
N LYS A 124 10.04 25.43 6.94
CA LYS A 124 10.09 24.23 7.79
C LYS A 124 11.50 23.63 7.87
N HIS A 125 12.25 23.68 6.77
CA HIS A 125 13.58 23.07 6.66
C HIS A 125 14.73 24.09 6.76
N GLY A 126 14.43 25.36 7.10
CA GLY A 126 15.45 26.41 7.24
C GLY A 126 16.11 26.83 5.92
N CYS A 127 15.48 26.57 4.77
CA CYS A 127 15.99 26.97 3.47
C CYS A 127 15.63 28.42 3.18
N THR A 128 16.64 29.26 2.91
CA THR A 128 16.46 30.69 2.59
C THR A 128 16.32 30.96 1.09
N TYR A 129 16.83 30.08 0.24
CA TYR A 129 16.70 30.15 -1.22
C TYR A 129 16.55 28.73 -1.82
N LEU A 130 16.07 28.66 -3.06
CA LEU A 130 15.92 27.44 -3.83
C LEU A 130 16.46 27.70 -5.23
N ASP A 131 17.46 26.95 -5.65
CA ASP A 131 17.96 26.97 -7.02
C ASP A 131 17.20 25.92 -7.84
N VAL A 132 16.55 26.34 -8.92
CA VAL A 132 15.74 25.46 -9.77
C VAL A 132 16.26 25.56 -11.21
N PRO A 133 16.59 24.42 -11.86
CA PRO A 133 17.08 24.44 -13.22
C PRO A 133 16.04 25.05 -14.16
N LEU A 134 16.50 25.85 -15.12
CA LEU A 134 15.68 26.40 -16.19
C LEU A 134 15.07 25.24 -16.99
N THR A 135 13.76 25.06 -16.90
CA THR A 135 13.03 24.14 -17.77
C THR A 135 12.59 24.90 -19.02
N GLU A 136 13.02 24.45 -20.19
CA GLU A 136 12.44 24.88 -21.46
C GLU A 136 10.95 24.50 -21.48
N LYS A 137 10.11 25.46 -21.91
CA LYS A 137 8.65 25.31 -21.96
C LYS A 137 8.20 24.58 -23.20
#